data_AF-A0A918R7Z5-F1
#
_entry.id   AF-A0A918R7Z5-F1
#
_cell.length_a   1.000
_cell.length_b   1.000
_cell.length_c   1.000
_cell.angle_alpha   90.00
_cell.angle_beta   90.00
_cell.angle_gamma   90.00
#
_symmetry.space_group_name_H-M   'P 1'
#
loop_
_entity.id
_entity.type
_entity.pdbx_description
1 polymer ?
#
loop_
_entity_poly.entity_id
_entity_poly.type
_entity_poly.pdbx_seq_one_letter_code
_entity_poly.pdbx_strand_id
1 'polypeptide(L)' 'MRAVPILIALLCLTACGKQDNAPGPGGVSVGEAKALDEAAEMLEGQRLPVTPPPTQAAPAPTPAPTR' A
#
# COMPACT_ATOMS: atom_id res chain seq x y z
N MET A 1 44.72 -8.81 12.91
CA MET A 1 43.90 -7.59 13.00
C MET A 1 43.19 -7.17 11.70
N ARG A 2 43.57 -7.71 10.51
CA ARG A 2 42.92 -7.36 9.23
C ARG A 2 41.52 -7.97 8.99
N ALA A 3 41.12 -8.97 9.77
CA ALA A 3 39.81 -9.61 9.65
C ALA A 3 38.66 -8.80 10.26
N VAL A 4 38.97 -7.91 11.23
CA VAL A 4 38.00 -7.07 11.91
C VAL A 4 37.20 -6.16 10.94
N PRO A 5 37.84 -5.40 10.02
CA PRO A 5 37.08 -4.58 9.07
C PRO A 5 36.23 -5.40 8.09
N ILE A 6 36.68 -6.61 7.72
CA ILE A 6 35.95 -7.50 6.82
C ILE A 6 34.66 -8.00 7.49
N LEU A 7 34.75 -8.37 8.77
CA LEU A 7 33.59 -8.84 9.54
C LEU A 7 32.54 -7.72 9.72
N ILE A 8 32.99 -6.48 9.97
CA ILE A 8 32.10 -5.32 10.09
C ILE A 8 31.40 -5.03 8.76
N ALA A 9 32.11 -5.11 7.63
CA ALA A 9 31.53 -4.89 6.31
C ALA A 9 30.45 -5.93 5.96
N LEU A 10 30.64 -7.19 6.36
CA LEU A 10 29.65 -8.27 6.17
C LEU A 10 28.38 -8.03 7.01
N LEU A 11 28.51 -7.55 8.24
CA LEU A 11 27.37 -7.23 9.12
C LEU A 11 26.58 -6.02 8.62
N CYS A 12 27.23 -5.02 8.03
CA CYS A 12 26.53 -3.89 7.42
C CYS A 12 25.70 -4.30 6.18
N LEU A 13 26.11 -5.36 5.46
CA LEU A 13 25.38 -5.84 4.30
C LEU A 13 23.99 -6.44 4.65
N THR A 14 23.85 -7.02 5.85
CA THR A 14 22.55 -7.54 6.32
C THR A 14 21.56 -6.44 6.68
N ALA A 15 22.02 -5.20 6.85
CA ALA A 15 21.15 -4.04 7.09
C ALA A 15 20.55 -3.43 5.81
N CYS A 16 21.09 -3.78 4.62
CA CYS A 16 20.51 -3.41 3.32
C CYS A 16 19.47 -4.42 2.81
N GLY A 17 19.13 -5.43 3.61
CA GLY A 17 18.08 -6.39 3.30
C GLY A 17 16.69 -5.78 3.53
N LYS A 18 15.71 -6.21 2.72
CA LYS A 18 14.31 -5.82 2.87
C LYS A 18 13.82 -6.32 4.23
N GLN A 19 13.74 -5.43 5.21
CA GLN A 19 13.13 -5.76 6.49
C GLN A 19 11.68 -6.17 6.22
N ASP A 20 11.13 -7.13 6.97
CA ASP A 20 9.72 -7.54 6.83
C ASP A 20 8.72 -6.40 7.09
N ASN A 21 9.22 -5.30 7.69
CA ASN A 21 8.49 -4.05 7.94
C ASN A 21 8.73 -2.98 6.86
N ALA A 22 9.57 -3.23 5.86
CA ALA A 22 9.80 -2.30 4.77
C ALA A 22 8.54 -2.25 3.88
N PRO A 23 8.08 -1.04 3.49
CA PRO A 23 6.93 -0.91 2.60
C PRO A 23 7.15 -1.72 1.31
N GLY A 24 6.21 -2.61 1.02
CA GLY A 24 6.14 -3.35 -0.23
C GLY A 24 5.80 -2.45 -1.42
N PRO A 25 5.81 -2.99 -2.65
CA PRO A 25 5.32 -2.26 -3.82
C PRO A 25 3.86 -1.82 -3.57
N GLY A 26 3.61 -0.50 -3.62
CA GLY A 26 2.34 0.10 -3.19
C GLY A 26 2.41 0.90 -1.89
N GLY A 27 3.56 0.91 -1.20
CA GLY A 27 3.76 1.70 0.03
C GLY A 27 3.14 1.07 1.29
N VAL A 28 2.61 -0.14 1.18
CA VAL A 28 2.02 -0.91 2.27
C VAL A 28 2.95 -2.03 2.72
N SER A 29 3.06 -2.25 4.02
CA SER A 29 3.75 -3.39 4.61
C SER A 29 3.03 -4.70 4.30
N VAL A 30 3.73 -5.83 4.46
CA VAL A 30 3.14 -7.16 4.26
C VAL A 30 1.97 -7.40 5.24
N GLY A 31 2.07 -6.88 6.47
CA GLY A 31 1.01 -6.97 7.47
C GLY A 31 -0.23 -6.16 7.08
N GLU A 32 -0.04 -4.95 6.55
CA GLU A 32 -1.15 -4.11 6.06
C GLU A 32 -1.85 -4.76 4.87
N ALA A 33 -1.10 -5.26 3.88
CA ALA A 33 -1.67 -5.95 2.72
C ALA A 33 -2.52 -7.16 3.13
N LYS A 34 -2.04 -7.96 4.09
CA LYS A 34 -2.78 -9.13 4.60
C LYS A 34 -4.08 -8.73 5.29
N ALA A 35 -4.08 -7.64 6.07
CA ALA A 35 -5.29 -7.15 6.73
C ALA A 35 -6.33 -6.63 5.72
N LEU A 36 -5.88 -6.01 4.62
CA LEU A 36 -6.74 -5.57 3.52
C LEU A 36 -7.37 -6.75 2.78
N ASP A 37 -6.62 -7.82 2.54
CA ASP A 37 -7.13 -9.04 1.89
C ASP A 37 -8.19 -9.74 2.74
N GLU A 38 -7.97 -9.86 4.06
CA GLU A 38 -8.94 -10.45 4.99
C GLU A 38 -10.25 -9.65 5.01
N ALA A 39 -10.16 -8.31 5.02
CA ALA A 39 -11.32 -7.45 4.94
C ALA A 39 -12.10 -7.62 3.62
N ALA A 40 -11.38 -7.81 2.49
CA ALA A 40 -12.01 -8.08 1.20
C ALA A 40 -12.71 -9.44 1.18
N GLU A 41 -12.11 -10.48 1.78
CA GLU A 41 -12.70 -11.82 1.87
C GLU A 41 -14.02 -11.82 2.67
N MET A 42 -14.09 -11.05 3.76
CA MET A 42 -15.34 -10.84 4.51
C MET A 42 -16.44 -10.18 3.65
N LEU A 43 -16.05 -9.28 2.75
CA LEU A 43 -16.96 -8.60 1.83
C LEU A 43 -17.44 -9.52 0.70
N GLU A 44 -16.60 -10.42 0.20
CA GLU A 44 -16.96 -11.37 -0.86
C GLU A 44 -17.90 -12.47 -0.35
N GLY A 45 -17.64 -12.98 0.87
CA GLY A 45 -18.52 -13.95 1.53
C GLY A 45 -19.92 -13.39 1.79
N GLN A 46 -20.01 -12.10 2.08
CA GLN A 46 -21.25 -11.37 2.09
C GLN A 46 -21.58 -10.94 0.66
N ARG A 47 -22.19 -11.81 -0.18
CA ARG A 47 -22.56 -11.48 -1.57
C ARG A 47 -23.48 -10.26 -1.64
N LEU A 48 -22.90 -9.08 -1.50
CA LEU A 48 -23.57 -7.80 -1.43
C LEU A 48 -24.08 -7.54 -2.84
N PRO A 49 -25.36 -7.18 -3.01
CA PRO A 49 -25.82 -6.73 -4.31
C PRO A 49 -24.92 -5.58 -4.74
N VAL A 50 -24.22 -5.77 -5.88
CA VAL A 50 -23.46 -4.70 -6.53
C VAL A 50 -24.44 -3.61 -6.87
N THR A 51 -24.55 -2.64 -5.96
CA THR A 51 -25.30 -1.42 -6.18
C THR A 51 -24.32 -0.53 -6.94
N PRO A 52 -24.60 -0.18 -8.20
CA PRO A 52 -23.74 0.76 -8.91
C PRO A 52 -23.60 2.01 -8.03
N PRO A 53 -22.38 2.57 -7.90
CA PRO A 53 -22.22 3.81 -7.16
C PRO A 53 -23.23 4.82 -7.71
N PRO A 54 -23.86 5.65 -6.86
CA PRO A 54 -24.74 6.69 -7.36
C PRO A 54 -23.96 7.45 -8.42
N THR A 55 -24.53 7.55 -9.62
CA THR A 55 -23.98 8.39 -10.68
C THR A 55 -23.75 9.75 -10.04
N GLN A 56 -22.49 10.08 -9.75
CA GLN A 56 -22.14 11.42 -9.35
C GLN A 56 -22.53 12.27 -10.55
N ALA A 57 -23.63 13.01 -10.40
CA ALA A 57 -23.98 14.03 -11.36
C ALA A 57 -22.74 14.88 -11.52
N ALA A 58 -22.19 14.91 -12.75
CA ALA A 58 -21.06 15.75 -13.08
C ALA A 58 -21.35 17.15 -12.52
N PRO A 59 -20.36 17.84 -11.90
CA PRO A 59 -20.56 19.18 -11.40
C PRO A 59 -21.23 20.00 -12.51
N ALA A 60 -22.40 20.57 -12.23
CA ALA A 60 -23.07 21.45 -13.17
C ALA A 60 -22.05 22.51 -13.61
N PRO A 61 -21.99 22.85 -14.91
CA PRO A 61 -21.02 23.84 -15.37
C PRO A 61 -21.24 25.13 -14.58
N THR A 62 -20.26 25.47 -13.73
CA THR A 62 -20.20 26.77 -13.07
C THR A 62 -20.18 27.82 -14.19
N PRO A 63 -21.15 28.74 -14.26
CA PRO A 63 -21.13 29.78 -15.28
C PRO A 63 -19.83 30.56 -15.13
N ALA A 64 -19.06 30.61 -16.22
CA ALA A 64 -17.81 31.34 -16.29
C ALA A 64 -18.06 32.82 -15.94
N PRO A 65 -17.19 33.47 -15.15
CA PRO A 65 -17.33 34.89 -14.87
C PRO A 65 -17.18 35.66 -16.19
N THR A 66 -18.26 36.33 -16.60
CA THR A 66 -18.27 37.29 -17.71
C THR A 66 -17.27 38.40 -17.37
N ARG A 67 -16.17 38.48 -18.12
CA ARG A 67 -15.20 39.57 -18.05
C ARG A 67 -15.76 40.83 -18.71
#